data_AF-A0A1I2QUJ7-F1
#
_entry.id   AF-A0A1I2QUJ7-F1
#
_cell.length_a   1.000
_cell.length_b   1.000
_cell.length_c   1.000
_cell.angle_alpha   90.00
_cell.angle_beta   90.00
_cell.angle_gamma   90.00
#
_symmetry.space_group_name_H-M   'P 1'
#
loop_
_entity.id
_entity.type
_entity.pdbx_description
1 polymer ?
#
loop_
_entity_poly.entity_id
_entity_poly.type
_entity_poly.pdbx_seq_one_letter_code
_entity_poly.pdbx_strand_id
1 'polypeptide(L)' 'MPAASADRAESDLPTSGFSAYVQRCGAMGVKVIELKELSKVIGEAIKPPDPALVEMITNPELV' A
#
# COMPACT_ATOMS: atom_id res chain seq x y z
N MET A 1 4.82 -1.41 42.09
CA MET A 1 4.01 -2.06 41.05
C MET A 1 4.57 -1.61 39.71
N PRO A 2 5.08 -2.50 38.85
CA PRO A 2 5.53 -2.09 37.52
C PRO A 2 4.29 -1.80 36.66
N ALA A 3 4.27 -0.63 36.04
CA ALA A 3 3.30 -0.31 35.00
C ALA A 3 3.52 -1.28 33.85
N ALA A 4 2.45 -1.98 33.46
CA ALA A 4 2.43 -2.80 32.27
C ALA A 4 2.80 -1.93 31.08
N SER A 5 4.01 -2.12 30.56
CA SER A 5 4.43 -1.65 29.26
C SER A 5 3.41 -2.16 28.26
N ALA A 6 2.63 -1.26 27.67
CA ALA A 6 1.70 -1.60 26.61
C ALA A 6 2.51 -2.20 25.44
N ASP A 7 2.52 -3.54 25.42
CA ASP A 7 2.33 -4.38 24.25
C ASP A 7 2.47 -3.62 22.92
N ARG A 8 3.70 -3.52 22.40
CA ARG A 8 3.91 -3.21 20.99
C ARG A 8 3.39 -4.39 20.21
N ALA A 9 2.16 -4.30 19.75
CA ALA A 9 1.71 -5.10 18.63
C ALA A 9 2.42 -4.61 17.36
N GLU A 10 3.72 -4.90 17.23
CA GLU A 10 4.32 -5.11 15.90
C GLU A 10 3.75 -6.45 15.41
N SER A 11 2.49 -6.40 14.98
CA SER A 11 1.88 -7.51 14.29
C SER A 11 2.41 -7.42 12.86
N ASP A 12 3.33 -8.32 12.50
CA ASP A 12 3.82 -8.53 11.13
C ASP A 12 2.66 -8.92 10.21
N LEU A 13 1.80 -7.96 9.88
CA LEU A 13 0.85 -8.07 8.80
C LEU A 13 1.67 -8.14 7.51
N PRO A 14 1.42 -9.10 6.61
CA PRO A 14 2.01 -9.05 5.29
C PRO A 14 1.53 -7.76 4.59
N THR A 15 2.36 -6.74 4.57
CA THR A 15 2.06 -5.38 4.07
C THR A 15 2.20 -5.25 2.56
N SER A 16 2.33 -6.37 1.84
CA SER A 16 2.55 -6.35 0.39
C SER A 16 1.73 -7.39 -0.37
N GLY A 17 1.44 -7.10 -1.64
CA GLY A 17 0.70 -7.96 -2.54
C GLY A 17 -0.76 -7.55 -2.76
N PHE A 18 -1.17 -6.38 -2.27
CA PHE A 18 -2.52 -5.85 -2.47
C PHE A 18 -2.80 -5.58 -3.95
N SER A 19 -1.83 -5.03 -4.68
CA SER A 19 -1.93 -4.81 -6.12
C SER A 19 -2.19 -6.11 -6.89
N ALA A 20 -1.46 -7.18 -6.58
CA ALA A 20 -1.64 -8.50 -7.17
C ALA A 20 -2.98 -9.15 -6.79
N TYR A 21 -3.51 -8.87 -5.60
CA TYR A 21 -4.85 -9.27 -5.22
C TYR A 21 -5.92 -8.54 -6.04
N VAL A 22 -5.82 -7.21 -6.18
CA VAL A 22 -6.78 -6.39 -6.96
C VAL A 22 -6.82 -6.80 -8.43
N GLN A 23 -5.66 -7.12 -9.02
CA GLN A 23 -5.60 -7.65 -10.38
C GLN A 23 -6.38 -8.97 -10.53
N ARG A 24 -6.33 -9.86 -9.53
CA ARG A 24 -7.12 -11.10 -9.51
C ARG A 24 -8.62 -10.85 -9.38
N CYS A 25 -9.02 -9.70 -8.85
CA CYS A 25 -10.41 -9.24 -8.79
C CYS A 25 -10.87 -8.55 -10.09
N GLY A 26 -10.01 -8.43 -11.11
CA GLY A 26 -10.35 -7.79 -12.39
C GLY A 26 -10.25 -6.27 -12.40
N ALA A 27 -9.62 -5.68 -11.38
CA ALA A 27 -9.41 -4.24 -11.27
C ALA A 27 -7.94 -3.87 -11.53
N MET A 28 -7.66 -2.58 -11.75
CA MET A 28 -6.29 -2.10 -11.92
C MET A 28 -5.56 -2.16 -10.57
N GLY A 29 -4.51 -2.97 -10.46
CA GLY A 29 -3.61 -2.98 -9.31
C GLY A 29 -2.20 -2.61 -9.73
N VAL A 30 -1.61 -1.60 -9.09
CA VAL A 30 -0.23 -1.16 -9.36
C VAL A 30 0.54 -0.99 -8.05
N LYS A 31 1.79 -1.47 -8.02
CA LYS A 31 2.72 -1.28 -6.92
C LYS A 31 3.70 -0.15 -7.25
N VAL A 32 3.87 0.80 -6.33
CA VAL A 32 4.78 1.93 -6.45
C VAL A 32 5.80 1.85 -5.31
N ILE A 33 7.09 1.84 -5.66
CA ILE A 33 8.20 1.77 -4.70
C ILE A 33 8.94 3.11 -4.64
N GLU A 34 8.85 3.91 -5.70
CA GLU A 34 9.54 5.18 -5.85
C GLU A 34 8.55 6.35 -5.90
N LEU A 35 8.72 7.35 -5.03
CA LEU A 35 7.81 8.50 -4.95
C LEU A 35 7.66 9.24 -6.28
N LYS A 36 8.73 9.31 -7.09
CA LYS A 36 8.72 9.98 -8.40
C LYS A 36 7.74 9.35 -9.40
N GLU A 37 7.36 8.09 -9.21
CA GLU A 37 6.45 7.37 -10.10
C GLU A 37 4.99 7.57 -9.71
N LEU A 38 4.72 7.98 -8.46
CA LEU A 38 3.37 8.07 -7.90
C LEU A 38 2.43 8.96 -8.72
N SER A 39 2.88 10.18 -9.07
CA SER A 39 2.04 11.14 -9.82
C SER A 39 1.62 10.60 -11.18
N LYS A 40 2.54 9.94 -11.90
CA LYS A 40 2.25 9.29 -13.17
C LYS A 40 1.23 8.16 -13.00
N VAL A 41 1.44 7.29 -12.01
CA VAL A 41 0.58 6.13 -11.74
C VAL A 41 -0.84 6.56 -11.34
N ILE A 42 -0.97 7.58 -10.50
CA ILE A 42 -2.27 8.18 -10.17
C ILE A 42 -2.93 8.71 -11.45
N GLY A 43 -2.17 9.44 -12.29
CA GLY A 43 -2.68 9.95 -13.57
C GLY A 43 -3.14 8.86 -14.53
N GLU A 44 -2.56 7.65 -14.47
CA GLU A 44 -3.03 6.50 -15.23
C GLU A 44 -4.25 5.83 -14.60
N ALA A 45 -4.28 5.72 -13.27
CA ALA A 45 -5.36 5.08 -12.51
C ALA A 45 -6.70 5.84 -12.56
N ILE A 46 -6.68 7.16 -12.74
CA ILE A 46 -7.91 7.98 -12.82
C ILE A 46 -8.53 8.04 -14.22
N LYS A 47 -7.85 7.56 -15.26
CA LYS A 47 -8.36 7.63 -16.65
C LYS A 47 -9.49 6.63 -16.92
N PRO A 48 -9.36 5.34 -16.54
CA PRO A 48 -10.42 4.37 -16.76
C PRO A 48 -11.59 4.62 -15.80
N PRO A 49 -12.81 4.24 -16.17
CA PRO A 49 -13.95 4.26 -15.25
C PRO A 49 -13.92 3.11 -14.22
N ASP A 50 -13.00 2.16 -14.39
CA ASP A 50 -12.90 0.96 -13.56
C ASP A 50 -12.18 1.23 -12.23
N PRO A 51 -12.47 0.45 -11.17
CA PRO A 51 -11.76 0.56 -9.90
C PRO A 51 -10.25 0.34 -10.04
N ALA A 52 -9.49 1.11 -9.28
CA ALA A 52 -8.03 1.01 -9.22
C ALA A 52 -7.50 1.05 -7.78
N LEU A 53 -6.42 0.31 -7.53
CA LEU A 53 -5.64 0.33 -6.29
C LEU A 53 -4.17 0.64 -6.62
N VAL A 54 -3.64 1.65 -5.95
CA VAL A 54 -2.22 2.01 -5.96
C VAL A 54 -1.62 1.63 -4.62
N GLU A 55 -0.76 0.62 -4.61
CA GLU A 55 -0.05 0.12 -3.43
C GLU A 55 1.31 0.81 -3.34
N MET A 56 1.45 1.76 -2.41
CA MET A 56 2.71 2.48 -2.20
C MET A 56 3.50 1.87 -1.05
N ILE A 57 4.73 1.44 -1.35
CA ILE A 57 5.66 0.97 -0.33
C ILE A 57 6.42 2.17 0.23
N THR A 58 6.21 2.46 1.51
CA THR A 58 6.92 3.51 2.24
C THR A 58 7.88 2.89 3.25
N ASN A 59 8.94 3.61 3.59
CA ASN A 59 9.74 3.25 4.76
C ASN A 59 8.98 3.70 6.01
N PRO A 60 8.58 2.78 6.91
CA PRO A 60 7.86 3.13 8.14
C PRO A 60 8.68 4.02 9.08
N GLU A 61 10.02 4.02 8.97
CA GLU A 61 10.90 4.86 9.80
C GLU A 61 11.01 6.32 9.32
N LEU A 62 10.42 6.66 8.17
CA LEU A 62 10.45 8.03 7.62
C LEU A 62 9.21 8.87 8.00
N VAL A 63 8.32 8.36 8.86
CA VAL A 63 7.07 9.03 9.30
C VAL A 63 7.15 9.46 10.75
#